data_AF-A0AAV4K5G8-F1
#
_entry.id   AF-A0AAV4K5G8-F1
#
_cell.length_a   1.000
_cell.length_b   1.000
_cell.length_c   1.000
_cell.angle_alpha   90.00
_cell.angle_beta   90.00
_cell.angle_gamma   90.00
#
_symmetry.space_group_name_H-M   'P 1'
#
loop_
_entity.id
_entity.type
_entity.pdbx_description
1 polymer ?
#
loop_
_entity_poly.entity_id
_entity_poly.type
_entity_poly.pdbx_seq_one_letter_code
_entity_poly.pdbx_strand_id
1 'polypeptide(L)'
;MEEEKMSEKVEMAARPGDSIYNLAKKAVEMANERQEIVWFDFNGEQIHAAPGDEAQALIDAWEDRQDLARRKYRASPAYVKAQTERAQEARANQAEVNQLLLELDAALAGGLHATLLWLARFAGPADRVDVLIPHARLAAKLSRIAPAQTNVGREDLDQPGNERDAALWVIGQIVACLEREMSPHPILGEFAKKYAARINP
;
A
#
# COMPACT_ATOMS: atom_id res chain seq x y z
N MET A 1 -10.86 18.92 56.91
CA MET A 1 -10.87 17.85 55.90
C MET A 1 -11.27 18.52 54.60
N GLU A 2 -10.27 19.03 53.88
CA GLU A 2 -10.47 19.59 52.56
C GLU A 2 -10.66 18.42 51.60
N GLU A 3 -11.82 18.39 50.94
CA GLU A 3 -12.05 17.52 49.80
C GLU A 3 -11.09 17.94 48.68
N GLU A 4 -10.10 17.09 48.40
CA GLU A 4 -9.33 17.15 47.16
C GLU A 4 -10.30 17.05 45.98
N LYS A 5 -10.67 18.20 45.41
CA LYS A 5 -11.28 18.27 44.08
C LYS A 5 -10.32 17.60 43.11
N MET A 6 -10.60 16.35 42.72
CA MET A 6 -10.01 15.79 41.52
C MET A 6 -10.32 16.74 40.36
N SER A 7 -9.30 17.42 39.83
CA SER A 7 -9.47 18.35 38.72
C SER A 7 -10.17 17.61 37.57
N GLU A 8 -11.27 18.16 37.07
CA GLU A 8 -11.94 17.65 35.88
C GLU A 8 -10.92 17.50 34.75
N LYS A 9 -10.78 16.29 34.21
CA LYS A 9 -9.93 16.05 33.04
C LYS A 9 -10.56 16.74 31.85
N VAL A 10 -9.89 17.74 31.29
CA VAL A 10 -10.32 18.30 30.00
C VAL A 10 -9.85 17.37 28.90
N GLU A 11 -10.77 16.65 28.28
CA GLU A 11 -10.45 15.77 27.15
C GLU A 11 -10.62 16.51 25.83
N MET A 12 -9.59 16.45 24.98
CA MET A 12 -9.61 16.89 23.60
C MET A 12 -9.66 15.66 22.68
N ALA A 13 -10.69 15.58 21.85
CA ALA A 13 -10.83 14.50 20.87
C ALA A 13 -9.88 14.68 19.69
N ALA A 14 -9.06 13.66 19.41
CA ALA A 14 -8.33 13.51 18.15
C ALA A 14 -9.22 12.88 17.07
N ARG A 15 -9.01 13.28 15.82
CA ARG A 15 -9.72 12.75 14.65
C ARG A 15 -8.76 11.95 13.76
N PRO A 16 -9.27 10.95 13.02
CA PRO A 16 -8.48 10.30 11.98
C PRO A 16 -7.90 11.32 10.99
N GLY A 17 -6.60 11.25 10.75
CA GLY A 17 -5.88 12.19 9.87
C GLY A 17 -5.32 13.44 10.57
N ASP A 18 -5.58 13.63 11.86
CA ASP A 18 -4.92 14.68 12.63
C ASP A 18 -3.42 14.38 12.78
N SER A 19 -2.60 15.43 12.83
CA SER A 19 -1.17 15.33 13.12
C SER A 19 -0.90 15.60 14.60
N ILE A 20 0.13 14.95 15.16
CA ILE A 20 0.58 15.20 16.53
C ILE A 20 0.94 16.67 16.75
N TYR A 21 1.52 17.32 15.74
CA TYR A 21 1.85 18.74 15.78
C TYR A 21 0.63 19.62 16.05
N ASN A 22 -0.45 19.42 15.30
CA ASN A 22 -1.67 20.21 15.44
C ASN A 22 -2.36 19.93 16.77
N LEU A 23 -2.39 18.67 17.21
CA LEU A 23 -3.00 18.28 18.47
C LEU A 23 -2.22 18.83 19.67
N ALA A 24 -0.90 18.70 19.69
CA ALA A 24 -0.07 19.23 20.77
C ALA A 24 -0.19 20.75 20.89
N LYS A 25 -0.17 21.47 19.76
CA LYS A 25 -0.36 22.93 19.74
C LYS A 25 -1.71 23.32 20.33
N LYS A 26 -2.78 22.68 19.87
CA LYS A 26 -4.15 22.96 20.33
C LYS A 26 -4.36 22.59 21.80
N ALA A 27 -3.76 21.49 22.25
CA ALA A 27 -3.84 21.07 23.65
C ALA A 27 -3.16 22.08 24.58
N VAL A 28 -1.97 22.58 24.20
CA VAL A 28 -1.24 23.61 24.94
C VAL A 28 -1.99 24.94 24.95
N GLU A 29 -2.53 25.38 23.81
CA GLU A 29 -3.38 26.58 23.74
C GLU A 29 -4.57 26.45 24.70
N MET A 30 -5.28 25.32 24.66
CA MET A 30 -6.42 25.07 25.54
C MET A 30 -6.03 24.98 27.02
N ALA A 31 -4.89 24.35 27.34
CA ALA A 31 -4.39 24.24 28.71
C ALA A 31 -4.06 25.63 29.29
N ASN A 32 -3.41 26.48 28.49
CA ASN A 32 -3.09 27.86 28.89
C ASN A 32 -4.34 28.74 29.02
N GLU A 33 -5.32 28.61 28.13
CA GLU A 33 -6.58 29.37 28.21
C GLU A 33 -7.41 28.98 29.42
N ARG A 34 -7.49 27.68 29.73
CA ARG A 34 -8.35 27.15 30.79
C ARG A 34 -7.66 27.03 32.14
N GLN A 35 -6.33 27.14 32.17
CA GLN A 35 -5.50 26.88 33.35
C GLN A 35 -5.73 25.47 33.91
N GLU A 36 -5.94 24.49 33.03
CA GLU A 36 -6.25 23.09 33.35
C GLU A 36 -5.41 22.13 32.49
N ILE A 37 -5.25 20.89 32.94
CA ILE A 37 -4.55 19.85 32.16
C ILE A 37 -5.48 19.31 31.07
N VAL A 38 -5.02 19.35 29.82
CA VAL A 38 -5.74 18.86 28.65
C VAL A 38 -5.16 17.52 28.21
N TRP A 39 -5.99 16.49 28.17
CA TRP A 39 -5.64 15.14 27.75
C TRP A 39 -6.12 14.86 26.32
N PHE A 40 -5.34 14.14 25.53
CA PHE A 40 -5.77 13.64 24.23
C PHE A 40 -5.13 12.29 23.91
N ASP A 41 -5.81 11.46 23.13
CA ASP A 41 -5.26 10.23 22.58
C ASP A 41 -4.63 10.52 21.21
N PHE A 42 -3.43 10.02 20.97
CA PHE A 42 -2.84 10.02 19.64
C PHE A 42 -2.25 8.63 19.33
N ASN A 43 -2.85 7.95 18.35
CA ASN A 43 -2.49 6.60 17.95
C ASN A 43 -2.51 5.58 19.12
N GLY A 44 -3.45 5.72 20.06
CA GLY A 44 -3.57 4.84 21.22
C GLY A 44 -2.63 5.18 22.38
N GLU A 45 -1.89 6.29 22.30
CA GLU A 45 -1.15 6.85 23.44
C GLU A 45 -1.86 8.06 24.01
N GLN A 46 -2.10 8.02 25.33
CA GLN A 46 -2.65 9.15 26.06
C GLN A 46 -1.55 10.17 26.40
N ILE A 47 -1.70 11.38 25.87
CA ILE A 47 -0.79 12.52 26.04
C ILE A 47 -1.54 13.62 26.82
N HIS A 48 -0.82 14.43 27.58
CA HIS A 48 -1.39 15.60 28.24
C HIS A 48 -0.53 16.86 28.03
N ALA A 49 -1.20 18.00 28.03
CA ALA A 49 -0.60 19.33 28.09
C ALA A 49 -1.06 20.03 29.39
N ALA A 50 -0.12 20.54 30.16
CA ALA A 50 -0.37 21.38 31.32
C ALA A 50 -0.17 22.87 30.98
N PRO A 51 -0.72 23.80 31.79
CA PRO A 51 -0.42 25.22 31.65
C PRO A 51 1.09 25.48 31.74
N GLY A 52 1.64 26.23 30.78
CA GLY A 52 3.07 26.53 30.67
C GLY A 52 3.89 25.53 29.87
N ASP A 53 3.32 24.41 29.43
CA ASP A 53 4.02 23.48 28.54
C ASP A 53 4.26 24.06 27.15
N GLU A 54 5.32 23.59 26.49
CA GLU A 54 5.61 23.90 25.09
C GLU A 54 5.19 22.74 24.19
N ALA A 55 4.44 23.03 23.12
CA ALA A 55 3.95 22.00 22.21
C ALA A 55 5.07 21.14 21.61
N GLN A 56 6.25 21.73 21.33
CA GLN A 56 7.40 20.99 20.81
C GLN A 56 7.92 19.96 21.82
N ALA A 57 7.95 20.28 23.11
CA ALA A 57 8.38 19.33 24.14
C ALA A 57 7.45 18.11 24.23
N LEU A 58 6.14 18.30 24.04
CA LEU A 58 5.19 17.19 23.98
C LEU A 58 5.41 16.29 22.76
N ILE A 59 5.71 16.90 21.61
CA ILE A 59 6.00 16.19 20.36
C ILE A 59 7.29 15.37 20.52
N ASP A 60 8.37 16.00 20.97
CA ASP A 60 9.67 15.35 21.17
C ASP A 60 9.54 14.17 22.15
N ALA A 61 8.82 14.35 23.26
CA ALA A 61 8.58 13.28 24.22
C ALA A 61 7.76 12.11 23.65
N TRP A 62 6.81 12.38 22.76
CA TRP A 62 6.07 11.33 22.06
C TRP A 62 6.96 10.61 21.03
N GLU A 63 7.76 11.36 20.25
CA GLU A 63 8.70 10.81 19.28
C GLU A 63 9.74 9.90 19.97
N ASP A 64 10.30 10.31 21.10
CA ASP A 64 11.23 9.51 21.89
C ASP A 64 10.61 8.18 22.34
N ARG A 65 9.32 8.19 22.73
CA ARG A 65 8.58 6.96 23.08
C ARG A 65 8.39 6.06 21.87
N GLN A 66 8.00 6.61 20.72
CA GLN A 66 7.87 5.83 19.48
C GLN A 66 9.21 5.23 19.05
N ASP A 67 10.29 5.98 19.20
CA ASP A 67 11.65 5.54 18.91
C ASP A 67 12.08 4.39 19.82
N LEU A 68 11.81 4.49 21.11
CA LEU A 68 12.06 3.43 22.07
C LEU A 68 11.21 2.19 21.76
N ALA A 69 9.92 2.36 21.49
CA ALA A 69 9.01 1.26 21.13
C ALA A 69 9.48 0.55 19.86
N ARG A 70 9.90 1.32 18.83
CA ARG A 70 10.47 0.79 17.58
C ARG A 70 11.75 -0.01 17.82
N ARG A 71 12.66 0.49 18.66
CA ARG A 71 13.89 -0.24 19.04
C ARG A 71 13.57 -1.55 19.76
N LYS A 72 12.65 -1.51 20.74
CA LYS A 72 12.19 -2.71 21.47
C LYS A 72 11.54 -3.73 20.53
N TYR A 73 10.69 -3.29 19.62
CA TYR A 73 10.08 -4.17 18.63
C TYR A 73 11.13 -4.81 17.73
N ARG A 74 12.08 -4.05 17.19
CA ARG A 74 13.16 -4.59 16.35
C ARG A 74 14.06 -5.61 17.06
N ALA A 75 14.22 -5.48 18.38
CA ALA A 75 14.94 -6.45 19.21
C ALA A 75 14.09 -7.66 19.63
N SER A 76 12.78 -7.66 19.33
CA SER A 76 11.86 -8.70 19.79
C SER A 76 11.90 -9.97 18.91
N PRO A 77 11.56 -11.14 19.47
CA PRO A 77 11.35 -12.37 18.69
C PRO A 77 10.27 -12.22 17.61
N ALA A 78 9.27 -11.37 17.84
CA ALA A 78 8.20 -11.12 16.88
C ALA A 78 8.73 -10.44 15.61
N TYR A 79 9.67 -9.50 15.74
CA TYR A 79 10.33 -8.89 14.58
C TYR A 79 11.18 -9.90 13.82
N VAL A 80 11.98 -10.72 14.52
CA VAL A 80 12.79 -11.78 13.88
C VAL A 80 11.91 -12.77 13.11
N LYS A 81 10.78 -13.18 13.70
CA LYS A 81 9.78 -14.04 13.04
C LYS A 81 9.22 -13.36 11.80
N ALA A 82 8.76 -12.11 11.92
CA ALA A 82 8.22 -11.35 10.79
C ALA A 82 9.23 -11.15 9.65
N GLN A 83 10.51 -10.90 9.96
CA GLN A 83 11.58 -10.83 8.95
C GLN A 83 11.81 -12.17 8.27
N THR A 84 11.74 -13.27 9.02
CA THR A 84 11.88 -14.63 8.47
C THR A 84 10.73 -14.96 7.52
N GLU A 85 9.49 -14.67 7.94
CA GLU A 85 8.29 -14.86 7.11
C GLU A 85 8.35 -14.03 5.84
N ARG A 86 8.70 -12.73 5.95
CA ARG A 86 8.90 -11.86 4.76
C ARG A 86 9.97 -12.40 3.82
N ALA A 87 11.09 -12.89 4.34
CA ALA A 87 12.14 -13.46 3.51
C ALA A 87 11.70 -14.75 2.80
N GLN A 88 10.88 -15.59 3.46
CA GLN A 88 10.29 -16.78 2.85
C GLN A 88 9.29 -16.41 1.77
N GLU A 89 8.39 -15.46 2.04
CA GLU A 89 7.42 -14.94 1.07
C GLU A 89 8.12 -14.32 -0.14
N ALA A 90 9.16 -13.50 0.06
CA ALA A 90 9.93 -12.90 -1.03
C ALA A 90 10.56 -13.98 -1.93
N ARG A 91 11.14 -15.03 -1.34
CA ARG A 91 11.68 -16.17 -2.11
C ARG A 91 10.60 -16.91 -2.87
N ALA A 92 9.44 -17.14 -2.26
CA ALA A 92 8.31 -17.81 -2.90
C ALA A 92 7.78 -16.99 -4.08
N ASN A 93 7.56 -15.69 -3.89
CA ASN A 93 7.10 -14.78 -4.95
C ASN A 93 8.11 -14.70 -6.10
N GLN A 94 9.41 -14.61 -5.80
CA GLN A 94 10.45 -14.61 -6.84
C GLN A 94 10.49 -15.94 -7.60
N ALA A 95 10.34 -17.08 -6.91
CA ALA A 95 10.29 -18.39 -7.55
C ALA A 95 9.06 -18.52 -8.46
N GLU A 96 7.89 -18.04 -8.03
CA GLU A 96 6.67 -18.01 -8.83
C GLU A 96 6.84 -17.12 -10.07
N VAL A 97 7.38 -15.90 -9.91
CA VAL A 97 7.69 -15.02 -11.03
C VAL A 97 8.66 -15.67 -12.00
N ASN A 98 9.74 -16.28 -11.52
CA ASN A 98 10.69 -16.97 -12.39
C ASN A 98 10.03 -18.09 -13.20
N GLN A 99 9.15 -18.88 -12.57
CA GLN A 99 8.40 -19.92 -13.25
C GLN A 99 7.45 -19.33 -14.31
N LEU A 100 6.72 -18.26 -13.98
CA LEU A 100 5.86 -17.56 -14.92
C LEU A 100 6.67 -16.99 -16.09
N LEU A 101 7.86 -16.45 -15.87
CA LEU A 101 8.73 -15.96 -16.95
C LEU A 101 9.15 -17.07 -17.92
N LEU A 102 9.29 -18.32 -17.47
CA LEU A 102 9.53 -19.48 -18.34
C LEU A 102 8.29 -19.86 -19.15
N GLU A 103 7.09 -19.68 -18.58
CA GLU A 103 5.80 -19.97 -19.22
C GLU A 103 5.38 -18.90 -20.24
N LEU A 104 6.00 -17.72 -20.23
CA LEU A 104 5.56 -16.56 -21.00
C LEU A 104 5.43 -16.86 -22.50
N ASP A 105 6.43 -17.48 -23.13
CA ASP A 105 6.40 -17.72 -24.57
C ASP A 105 5.30 -18.71 -24.98
N ALA A 106 5.01 -19.70 -24.13
CA ALA A 106 3.88 -20.61 -24.32
C ALA A 106 2.53 -19.88 -24.15
N ALA A 107 2.41 -19.00 -23.16
CA ALA A 107 1.21 -18.19 -22.95
C ALA A 107 0.94 -17.26 -24.14
N LEU A 108 1.97 -16.60 -24.68
CA LEU A 108 1.87 -15.75 -25.87
C LEU A 108 1.45 -16.56 -27.10
N ALA A 109 2.00 -17.78 -27.28
CA ALA A 109 1.63 -18.67 -28.38
C ALA A 109 0.19 -19.20 -28.26
N GLY A 110 -0.32 -19.34 -27.03
CA GLY A 110 -1.72 -19.69 -26.74
C GLY A 110 -2.71 -18.55 -27.00
N GLY A 111 -2.25 -17.40 -27.50
CA GLY A 111 -3.09 -16.27 -27.87
C GLY A 111 -3.60 -15.45 -26.69
N LEU A 112 -4.61 -14.63 -26.96
CA LEU A 112 -5.08 -13.59 -26.05
C LEU A 112 -5.59 -14.14 -24.72
N HIS A 113 -6.38 -15.22 -24.77
CA HIS A 113 -6.93 -15.86 -23.58
C HIS A 113 -5.82 -16.41 -22.66
N ALA A 114 -4.87 -17.18 -23.19
CA ALA A 114 -3.76 -17.73 -22.42
C ALA A 114 -2.83 -16.63 -21.87
N THR A 115 -2.60 -15.57 -22.65
CA THR A 115 -1.83 -14.40 -22.22
C THR A 115 -2.49 -13.71 -21.02
N LEU A 116 -3.80 -13.51 -21.03
CA LEU A 116 -4.51 -12.89 -19.90
C LEU A 116 -4.47 -13.75 -18.64
N LEU A 117 -4.65 -15.07 -18.77
CA LEU A 117 -4.54 -15.97 -17.61
C LEU A 117 -3.13 -15.95 -17.01
N TRP A 118 -2.11 -15.84 -17.85
CA TRP A 118 -0.73 -15.65 -17.39
C TRP A 118 -0.56 -14.31 -16.65
N LEU A 119 -1.06 -13.20 -17.21
CA LEU A 119 -0.99 -11.87 -16.60
C LEU A 119 -1.73 -11.80 -15.25
N ALA A 120 -2.87 -12.49 -15.15
CA ALA A 120 -3.63 -12.61 -13.90
C ALA A 120 -2.82 -13.24 -12.77
N ARG A 121 -2.00 -14.25 -13.09
CA ARG A 121 -1.09 -14.90 -12.13
C ARG A 121 0.16 -14.06 -11.87
N PHE A 122 0.66 -13.33 -12.87
CA PHE A 122 1.90 -12.58 -12.79
C PHE A 122 1.83 -11.30 -11.95
N ALA A 123 0.76 -10.51 -12.08
CA ALA A 123 0.69 -9.17 -11.48
C ALA A 123 0.84 -9.17 -9.95
N GLY A 124 0.20 -10.12 -9.26
CA GLY A 124 0.24 -10.23 -7.80
C GLY A 124 1.65 -10.40 -7.21
N PRO A 125 2.38 -11.46 -7.55
CA PRO A 125 3.74 -11.67 -7.05
C PRO A 125 4.75 -10.67 -7.64
N ALA A 126 4.53 -10.13 -8.84
CA ALA A 126 5.41 -9.13 -9.46
C ALA A 126 5.36 -7.75 -8.78
N ASP A 127 4.23 -7.35 -8.17
CA ASP A 127 4.07 -6.05 -7.48
C ASP A 127 4.75 -5.98 -6.09
N ARG A 128 5.49 -7.02 -5.71
CA ARG A 128 6.19 -7.04 -4.43
C ARG A 128 7.53 -6.33 -4.54
N VAL A 129 7.83 -5.45 -3.59
CA VAL A 129 9.04 -4.60 -3.55
C VAL A 129 10.34 -5.38 -3.74
N ASP A 130 10.41 -6.60 -3.19
CA ASP A 130 11.63 -7.43 -3.21
C ASP A 130 11.68 -8.42 -4.39
N VAL A 131 10.80 -8.27 -5.39
CA VAL A 131 10.74 -9.17 -6.56
C VAL A 131 11.31 -8.48 -7.80
N LEU A 132 12.27 -9.14 -8.42
CA LEU A 132 12.95 -8.66 -9.62
C LEU A 132 12.23 -9.18 -10.87
N ILE A 133 11.82 -8.25 -11.73
CA ILE A 133 11.23 -8.55 -13.04
C ILE A 133 12.03 -7.87 -14.17
N PRO A 134 12.17 -8.54 -15.34
CA PRO A 134 12.88 -7.96 -16.48
C PRO A 134 11.95 -7.03 -17.28
N HIS A 135 11.67 -5.84 -16.72
CA HIS A 135 10.71 -4.84 -17.23
C HIS A 135 10.79 -4.63 -18.75
N ALA A 136 11.95 -4.20 -19.26
CA ALA A 136 12.13 -3.90 -20.69
C ALA A 136 11.87 -5.12 -21.60
N ARG A 137 12.29 -6.33 -21.18
CA ARG A 137 12.07 -7.56 -21.95
C ARG A 137 10.59 -7.93 -21.98
N LEU A 138 9.88 -7.77 -20.87
CA LEU A 138 8.45 -8.04 -20.78
C LEU A 138 7.65 -7.04 -21.60
N ALA A 139 7.95 -5.74 -21.45
CA ALA A 139 7.33 -4.68 -22.24
C ALA A 139 7.48 -4.95 -23.74
N ALA A 140 8.69 -5.29 -24.21
CA ALA A 140 8.96 -5.57 -25.62
C ALA A 140 8.25 -6.82 -26.18
N LYS A 141 7.92 -7.81 -25.34
CA LYS A 141 7.15 -8.99 -25.74
C LYS A 141 5.66 -8.69 -25.78
N LEU A 142 5.12 -8.06 -24.73
CA LEU A 142 3.70 -7.76 -24.59
C LEU A 142 3.24 -6.64 -25.55
N SER A 143 4.10 -5.67 -25.85
CA SER A 143 3.79 -4.57 -26.78
C SER A 143 3.50 -5.02 -28.21
N ARG A 144 3.94 -6.24 -28.58
CA ARG A 144 3.58 -6.88 -29.86
C ARG A 144 2.10 -7.26 -29.94
N ILE A 145 1.43 -7.40 -28.80
CA ILE A 145 -0.01 -7.67 -28.72
C ILE A 145 -0.77 -6.35 -28.59
N ALA A 146 -0.38 -5.53 -27.61
CA ALA A 146 -0.96 -4.21 -27.40
C ALA A 146 0.13 -3.26 -26.84
N PRO A 147 0.46 -2.16 -27.55
CA PRO A 147 1.40 -1.17 -27.03
C PRO A 147 0.84 -0.46 -25.79
N ALA A 148 1.71 0.28 -25.09
CA ALA A 148 1.31 1.11 -23.97
C ALA A 148 0.13 2.02 -24.36
N GLN A 149 -0.79 2.24 -23.41
CA GLN A 149 -1.96 3.11 -23.58
C GLN A 149 -2.98 2.65 -24.65
N THR A 150 -2.93 1.40 -25.11
CA THR A 150 -3.97 0.84 -25.99
C THR A 150 -5.36 1.00 -25.35
N ASN A 151 -6.32 1.50 -26.14
CA ASN A 151 -7.73 1.68 -25.76
C ASN A 151 -7.98 2.57 -24.51
N VAL A 152 -7.02 3.40 -24.10
CA VAL A 152 -7.22 4.33 -22.98
C VAL A 152 -8.26 5.39 -23.32
N GLY A 153 -9.13 5.70 -22.36
CA GLY A 153 -10.22 6.67 -22.53
C GLY A 153 -11.47 6.11 -23.20
N ARG A 154 -11.50 4.82 -23.57
CA ARG A 154 -12.74 4.17 -24.03
C ARG A 154 -13.64 3.81 -22.86
N GLU A 155 -14.88 4.29 -22.92
CA GLU A 155 -15.89 4.09 -21.87
C GLU A 155 -16.71 2.80 -22.07
N ASP A 156 -16.65 2.21 -23.26
CA ASP A 156 -17.49 1.08 -23.66
C ASP A 156 -16.78 -0.29 -23.51
N LEU A 157 -15.57 -0.34 -22.97
CA LEU A 157 -14.77 -1.57 -22.85
C LEU A 157 -15.46 -2.68 -22.06
N ASP A 158 -16.32 -2.32 -21.11
CA ASP A 158 -17.05 -3.30 -20.30
C ASP A 158 -18.35 -3.81 -20.95
N GLN A 159 -18.74 -3.27 -22.11
CA GLN A 159 -19.94 -3.69 -22.83
C GLN A 159 -19.73 -5.03 -23.57
N PRO A 160 -20.79 -5.85 -23.73
CA PRO A 160 -20.73 -7.07 -24.53
C PRO A 160 -20.28 -6.78 -25.98
N GLY A 161 -19.42 -7.64 -26.53
CA GLY A 161 -18.85 -7.49 -27.87
C GLY A 161 -17.51 -6.74 -27.93
N ASN A 162 -17.09 -6.11 -26.82
CA ASN A 162 -15.81 -5.40 -26.71
C ASN A 162 -14.73 -6.21 -25.94
N GLU A 163 -14.91 -7.51 -25.76
CA GLU A 163 -14.05 -8.35 -24.92
C GLU A 163 -12.59 -8.33 -25.37
N ARG A 164 -12.36 -8.35 -26.69
CA ARG A 164 -11.02 -8.25 -27.27
C ARG A 164 -10.39 -6.90 -26.95
N ASP A 165 -11.12 -5.81 -27.08
CA ASP A 165 -10.59 -4.46 -26.84
C ASP A 165 -10.29 -4.24 -25.36
N ALA A 166 -11.12 -4.78 -24.47
CA ALA A 166 -10.88 -4.76 -23.04
C ALA A 166 -9.64 -5.56 -22.64
N ALA A 167 -9.42 -6.72 -23.28
CA ALA A 167 -8.20 -7.51 -23.11
C ALA A 167 -6.94 -6.77 -23.59
N LEU A 168 -6.99 -6.15 -24.76
CA LEU A 168 -5.89 -5.33 -25.28
C LEU A 168 -5.63 -4.10 -24.40
N TRP A 169 -6.68 -3.51 -23.82
CA TRP A 169 -6.55 -2.43 -22.86
C TRP A 169 -5.74 -2.85 -21.63
N VAL A 170 -6.07 -3.99 -21.00
CA VAL A 170 -5.32 -4.48 -19.83
C VAL A 170 -3.85 -4.72 -20.18
N ILE A 171 -3.57 -5.36 -21.30
CA ILE A 171 -2.20 -5.58 -21.76
C ILE A 171 -1.48 -4.24 -21.96
N GLY A 172 -2.13 -3.25 -22.57
CA GLY A 172 -1.59 -1.91 -22.75
C GLY A 172 -1.32 -1.16 -21.44
N GLN A 173 -2.14 -1.34 -20.40
CA GLN A 173 -1.88 -0.78 -19.07
C GLN A 173 -0.65 -1.43 -18.43
N ILE A 174 -0.54 -2.76 -18.53
CA ILE A 174 0.61 -3.51 -18.00
C ILE A 174 1.90 -3.10 -18.71
N VAL A 175 1.87 -2.97 -20.05
CA VAL A 175 3.03 -2.47 -20.82
C VAL A 175 3.42 -1.05 -20.36
N ALA A 176 2.46 -0.17 -20.12
CA ALA A 176 2.76 1.18 -19.63
C ALA A 176 3.41 1.20 -18.23
N CYS A 177 3.02 0.30 -17.31
CA CYS A 177 3.73 0.10 -16.05
C CYS A 177 5.17 -0.33 -16.29
N LEU A 178 5.36 -1.37 -17.11
CA LEU A 178 6.68 -1.96 -17.37
C LEU A 178 7.64 -0.98 -18.06
N GLU A 179 7.16 -0.17 -19.01
CA GLU A 179 7.97 0.86 -19.68
C GLU A 179 8.44 1.97 -18.73
N ARG A 180 7.74 2.17 -17.61
CA ARG A 180 8.10 3.12 -16.55
C ARG A 180 8.91 2.48 -15.42
N GLU A 181 9.41 1.26 -15.63
CA GLU A 181 10.13 0.48 -14.61
C GLU A 181 9.30 0.23 -13.34
N MET A 182 7.97 0.16 -13.51
CA MET A 182 7.04 -0.18 -12.43
C MET A 182 6.49 -1.58 -12.62
N SER A 183 6.32 -2.28 -11.50
CA SER A 183 5.58 -3.54 -11.48
C SER A 183 4.10 -3.31 -11.82
N PRO A 184 3.44 -4.25 -12.52
CA PRO A 184 2.01 -4.17 -12.74
C PRO A 184 1.25 -4.40 -11.43
N HIS A 185 0.42 -3.44 -11.02
CA HIS A 185 -0.35 -3.57 -9.80
C HIS A 185 -1.38 -4.73 -9.85
N PRO A 186 -1.73 -5.36 -8.70
CA PRO A 186 -2.59 -6.54 -8.66
C PRO A 186 -3.97 -6.34 -9.28
N ILE A 187 -4.50 -5.12 -9.25
CA ILE A 187 -5.78 -4.78 -9.88
C ILE A 187 -5.77 -5.07 -11.40
N LEU A 188 -4.63 -4.91 -12.07
CA LEU A 188 -4.49 -5.26 -13.49
C LEU A 188 -4.55 -6.77 -13.70
N GLY A 189 -4.09 -7.56 -12.73
CA GLY A 189 -4.27 -9.01 -12.71
C GLY A 189 -5.73 -9.42 -12.56
N GLU A 190 -6.49 -8.75 -11.71
CA GLU A 190 -7.94 -8.98 -11.57
C GLU A 190 -8.71 -8.61 -12.85
N PHE A 191 -8.34 -7.52 -13.53
CA PHE A 191 -8.90 -7.22 -14.84
C PHE A 191 -8.51 -8.24 -15.90
N ALA A 192 -7.26 -8.71 -15.91
CA ALA A 192 -6.84 -9.77 -16.82
C ALA A 192 -7.67 -11.04 -16.62
N LYS A 193 -7.91 -11.44 -15.37
CA LYS A 193 -8.78 -12.57 -15.00
C LYS A 193 -10.23 -12.36 -15.45
N LYS A 194 -10.78 -11.17 -15.18
CA LYS A 194 -12.14 -10.78 -15.57
C LYS A 194 -12.35 -10.89 -17.08
N TYR A 195 -11.42 -10.38 -17.89
CA TYR A 195 -11.56 -10.40 -19.35
C TYR A 195 -11.19 -11.73 -19.98
N ALA A 196 -10.28 -12.51 -19.37
CA ALA A 196 -10.04 -13.89 -19.78
C ALA A 196 -11.33 -14.71 -19.73
N ALA A 197 -12.11 -14.58 -18.65
CA ALA A 197 -13.38 -15.29 -18.50
C ALA A 197 -14.46 -14.92 -19.55
N ARG A 198 -14.28 -13.82 -20.29
CA ARG A 198 -15.20 -13.37 -21.35
C ARG A 198 -14.74 -13.75 -22.74
N ILE A 199 -13.46 -14.10 -22.92
CA ILE A 199 -12.92 -14.56 -24.20
C ILE A 199 -13.07 -16.08 -24.25
N ASN A 200 -13.88 -16.57 -25.18
CA ASN A 200 -13.95 -18.01 -25.45
C ASN A 200 -12.57 -18.49 -25.95
N PRO A 201 -12.03 -19.60 -25.40
CA PRO A 201 -10.74 -20.16 -25.82
C PRO A 201 -10.74 -20.65 -27.27
#